data_AF-A0AAW1B236-F1
#
_entry.id   AF-A0AAW1B236-F1
#
_cell.length_a   1.000
_cell.length_b   1.000
_cell.length_c   1.000
_cell.angle_alpha   90.00
_cell.angle_beta   90.00
_cell.angle_gamma   90.00
#
_symmetry.space_group_name_H-M   'P 1'
#
loop_
_entity.id
_entity.type
_entity.pdbx_description
1 polymer ?
#
loop_
_entity_poly.entity_id
_entity_poly.type
_entity_poly.pdbx_seq_one_letter_code
_entity_poly.pdbx_strand_id
1 'polypeptide(L)'
;NVFLLILQNVLIVEDIIGTGRTMKALLNSIKKYKPRMVKVASLLVKRTALPDGFRPDYYGFEIPDLFVVGYALDYNEYFRDLNHLCVINNHGKAKYRI
;
A
#
# COMPACT_ATOMS: atom_id res chain seq x y z
N ASN A 1 6.60 -18.76 9.26
CA ASN A 1 7.62 -19.01 10.30
C ASN A 1 8.34 -17.70 10.56
N VAL A 2 8.12 -17.06 11.72
CA VAL A 2 8.49 -15.65 11.97
C VAL A 2 9.97 -15.47 12.36
N PHE A 3 10.69 -16.56 12.63
CA PHE A 3 12.14 -16.55 12.82
C PHE A 3 12.93 -16.09 11.59
N LEU A 4 12.31 -16.17 10.40
CA LEU A 4 12.94 -15.78 9.13
C LEU A 4 13.31 -14.30 9.04
N LEU A 5 12.79 -13.42 9.92
CA LEU A 5 13.08 -11.99 9.87
C LEU A 5 14.27 -11.55 10.72
N ILE A 6 14.73 -12.38 11.67
CA ILE A 6 15.78 -12.03 12.63
C ILE A 6 17.10 -11.79 11.89
N LEU A 7 17.74 -10.63 12.12
CA LEU A 7 19.02 -10.22 11.51
C LEU A 7 19.03 -10.19 9.97
N GLN A 8 17.87 -10.23 9.32
CA GLN A 8 17.72 -10.12 7.87
C GLN A 8 17.46 -8.68 7.42
N ASN A 9 17.78 -8.43 6.15
CA ASN A 9 17.34 -7.22 5.45
C ASN A 9 15.97 -7.48 4.84
N VAL A 10 14.95 -6.75 5.29
CA VAL A 10 13.57 -6.93 4.87
C VAL A 10 13.16 -5.80 3.93
N LEU A 11 12.65 -6.14 2.75
CA LEU A 11 11.96 -5.21 1.86
C LEU A 11 10.47 -5.51 1.89
N ILE A 12 9.68 -4.58 2.38
CA ILE A 12 8.21 -4.63 2.33
C ILE A 12 7.80 -4.02 0.99
N VAL A 13 6.93 -4.71 0.24
CA VAL A 13 6.37 -4.25 -1.02
C VAL A 13 4.87 -4.06 -0.85
N GLU A 14 4.42 -2.82 -0.95
CA GLU A 14 3.01 -2.43 -0.81
C GLU A 14 2.47 -1.91 -2.15
N ASP A 15 1.20 -2.13 -2.43
CA ASP A 15 0.54 -1.61 -3.62
C ASP A 15 0.33 -0.08 -3.54
N ILE A 16 -0.26 0.43 -2.46
CA ILE A 16 -0.60 1.84 -2.30
C ILE A 16 -0.51 2.32 -0.85
N ILE A 17 0.15 3.45 -0.64
CA ILE A 17 0.17 4.14 0.66
C ILE A 17 -0.75 5.36 0.62
N GLY A 18 -1.85 5.28 1.37
CA GLY A 18 -2.76 6.40 1.64
C GLY A 18 -2.39 7.14 2.93
N THR A 19 -3.14 6.87 4.00
CA THR A 19 -2.90 7.50 5.32
C THR A 19 -1.61 7.03 6.01
N GLY A 20 -1.03 5.92 5.56
CA GLY A 20 0.16 5.31 6.17
C GLY A 20 -0.08 4.50 7.46
N ARG A 21 -1.32 4.42 7.96
CA ARG A 21 -1.64 3.71 9.22
C ARG A 21 -1.29 2.23 9.16
N THR A 22 -1.63 1.55 8.06
CA THR A 22 -1.30 0.13 7.82
C THR A 22 0.20 -0.11 7.91
N MET A 23 0.99 0.69 7.17
CA MET A 23 2.45 0.58 7.18
C MET A 23 3.06 0.84 8.55
N LYS A 24 2.58 1.84 9.29
CA LYS A 24 3.04 2.11 10.67
C LYS A 24 2.77 0.92 11.58
N ALA A 25 1.57 0.33 11.51
CA ALA A 25 1.21 -0.85 12.30
C ALA A 25 2.06 -2.07 11.92
N LEU A 26 2.26 -2.31 10.63
CA LEU A 26 3.09 -3.41 10.13
C LEU A 26 4.55 -3.26 10.57
N LEU A 27 5.14 -2.07 10.44
CA LEU A 27 6.51 -1.79 10.88
C LEU A 27 6.66 -1.98 12.40
N ASN A 28 5.69 -1.56 13.19
CA ASN A 28 5.69 -1.78 14.64
C ASN A 28 5.64 -3.27 15.00
N SER A 29 4.94 -4.08 14.21
CA SER A 29 4.92 -5.55 14.37
C SER A 29 6.25 -6.18 13.94
N ILE A 30 6.81 -5.79 12.80
CA ILE A 30 8.05 -6.35 12.25
C ILE A 30 9.27 -6.02 13.13
N LYS A 31 9.34 -4.79 13.67
CA LYS A 31 10.46 -4.35 14.53
C LYS A 31 10.68 -5.23 15.76
N LYS A 32 9.62 -5.89 16.28
CA LYS A 32 9.70 -6.81 17.42
C LYS A 32 10.61 -8.01 17.15
N TYR A 33 10.76 -8.39 15.88
CA TYR A 33 11.59 -9.52 15.45
C TYR A 33 13.05 -9.13 15.17
N LYS A 34 13.44 -7.87 15.44
CA LYS A 34 14.82 -7.39 15.31
C LYS A 34 15.48 -7.71 13.94
N PRO A 35 14.85 -7.32 12.82
CA PRO A 35 15.52 -7.37 11.52
C PRO A 35 16.75 -6.46 11.51
N ARG A 36 17.73 -6.78 10.66
CA ARG A 36 18.93 -5.94 10.47
C ARG A 36 18.58 -4.62 9.82
N MET A 37 17.68 -4.65 8.85
CA MET A 37 17.18 -3.48 8.15
C MET A 37 15.73 -3.74 7.72
N VAL A 38 14.91 -2.70 7.70
CA VAL A 38 13.60 -2.72 7.05
C VAL A 38 13.53 -1.55 6.09
N LYS A 39 13.17 -1.82 4.84
CA LYS A 39 12.88 -0.82 3.80
C LYS A 39 11.48 -1.06 3.27
N VAL A 40 10.84 0.00 2.80
CA VAL A 40 9.50 -0.06 2.20
C VAL A 40 9.55 0.46 0.78
N ALA A 41 9.07 -0.34 -0.15
CA ALA A 41 8.75 0.06 -1.52
C ALA A 41 7.23 0.07 -1.69
N SER A 42 6.70 1.09 -2.33
CA SER A 42 5.29 1.12 -2.72
C SER A 42 5.10 1.53 -4.17
N LEU A 43 4.16 0.92 -4.88
CA LEU A 43 3.90 1.36 -6.25
C LEU A 43 3.32 2.78 -6.27
N LEU A 44 2.34 3.07 -5.40
CA LEU A 44 1.62 4.34 -5.36
C LEU A 44 1.66 5.01 -3.99
N VAL A 45 1.88 6.33 -3.96
CA VAL A 45 1.73 7.15 -2.75
C VAL A 45 0.69 8.22 -3.01
N LYS A 46 -0.33 8.31 -2.17
CA LYS A 46 -1.33 9.38 -2.28
C LYS A 46 -0.82 10.70 -1.71
N ARG A 47 -1.06 11.78 -2.44
CA ARG A 47 -0.98 13.16 -1.92
C ARG A 47 -2.10 13.39 -0.94
N THR A 48 -1.86 13.09 0.34
CA THR A 48 -2.80 13.40 1.42
C THR A 48 -2.38 14.68 2.14
N ALA A 49 -3.34 15.49 2.57
CA ALA A 49 -3.09 16.70 3.36
C ALA A 49 -2.71 16.41 4.83
N LEU A 50 -2.48 15.15 5.19
CA LEU A 50 -2.28 14.75 6.59
C LEU A 50 -0.82 15.02 7.01
N PRO A 51 -0.60 15.70 8.16
CA PRO A 51 0.74 16.02 8.67
C PRO A 51 1.59 14.77 8.99
N ASP A 52 0.93 13.64 9.28
CA ASP A 52 1.55 12.41 9.76
C ASP A 52 1.80 11.36 8.67
N GLY A 53 1.84 11.76 7.40
CA GLY A 53 2.01 10.84 6.27
C GLY A 53 3.21 9.89 6.44
N PHE A 54 3.02 8.61 6.16
CA PHE A 54 4.14 7.67 6.03
C PHE A 54 4.69 7.77 4.61
N ARG A 55 5.99 8.05 4.46
CA ARG A 55 6.65 8.06 3.15
C ARG A 55 7.55 6.81 3.03
N PRO A 56 7.34 5.95 2.02
CA PRO A 56 8.20 4.78 1.82
C PRO A 56 9.60 5.20 1.36
N ASP A 57 10.58 4.31 1.52
CA ASP A 57 11.95 4.52 1.02
C ASP A 57 12.00 4.57 -0.51
N TYR A 58 11.14 3.80 -1.17
CA TYR A 58 11.01 3.76 -2.62
C TYR A 58 9.54 3.90 -3.02
N TYR A 59 9.24 4.70 -4.02
CA TYR A 59 7.91 4.74 -4.62
C TYR A 59 7.95 4.91 -6.14
N GLY A 60 6.99 4.29 -6.83
CA GLY A 60 6.85 4.43 -8.28
C GLY A 60 6.21 5.76 -8.67
N PHE A 61 5.01 6.02 -8.15
CA PHE A 61 4.22 7.19 -8.53
C PHE A 61 3.58 7.88 -7.32
N GLU A 62 3.56 9.20 -7.35
CA GLU A 62 2.80 10.02 -6.41
C GLU A 62 1.50 10.50 -7.07
N ILE A 63 0.35 10.05 -6.58
CA ILE A 63 -0.97 10.24 -7.19
C ILE A 63 -1.86 11.19 -6.37
N PRO A 64 -2.88 11.84 -6.98
CA PRO A 64 -3.91 12.57 -6.22
C PRO A 64 -4.67 11.64 -5.26
N ASP A 65 -5.40 12.22 -4.29
CA ASP A 65 -6.28 11.44 -3.42
C ASP A 65 -7.56 10.99 -4.13
N LEU A 66 -7.41 9.99 -5.00
CA LEU A 66 -8.49 9.34 -5.75
C LEU A 66 -8.55 7.86 -5.41
N PHE A 67 -9.72 7.25 -5.59
CA PHE A 67 -9.86 5.81 -5.47
C PHE A 67 -9.47 5.15 -6.80
N VAL A 68 -8.39 4.37 -6.79
CA VAL A 68 -7.83 3.70 -7.95
C VAL A 68 -7.99 2.19 -7.84
N VAL A 69 -8.13 1.53 -8.99
CA VAL A 69 -8.30 0.07 -9.14
C VAL A 69 -7.45 -0.44 -10.29
N GLY A 70 -7.28 -1.76 -10.40
CA GLY A 70 -6.45 -2.39 -11.41
C GLY A 70 -5.00 -2.55 -10.97
N TYR A 71 -4.23 -3.32 -11.72
CA TYR A 71 -2.89 -3.75 -11.36
C TYR A 71 -2.86 -4.40 -9.96
N ALA A 72 -3.78 -5.36 -9.74
CA ALA A 72 -4.07 -6.02 -8.47
C ALA A 72 -4.74 -5.16 -7.37
N LEU A 73 -4.83 -3.82 -7.51
CA LEU A 73 -5.67 -3.01 -6.63
C LEU A 73 -7.15 -3.29 -6.91
N ASP A 74 -7.95 -3.31 -5.85
CA ASP A 74 -9.35 -3.71 -5.92
C ASP A 74 -10.35 -2.66 -5.43
N TYR A 75 -11.59 -2.89 -5.83
CA TYR A 75 -12.75 -2.36 -5.13
C TYR A 75 -13.64 -3.55 -4.75
N ASN A 76 -13.66 -3.91 -3.47
CA ASN A 76 -14.44 -5.03 -2.94
C ASN A 76 -14.16 -6.35 -3.68
N GLU A 77 -12.87 -6.68 -3.86
CA GLU A 77 -12.36 -7.85 -4.60
C GLU A 77 -12.51 -7.81 -6.12
N TYR A 78 -13.18 -6.79 -6.68
CA TYR A 78 -13.27 -6.61 -8.14
C TYR A 78 -12.11 -5.79 -8.70
N PHE A 79 -11.90 -5.90 -10.02
CA PHE A 79 -10.92 -5.15 -10.81
C PHE A 79 -9.45 -5.53 -10.64
N ARG A 80 -9.11 -6.55 -9.84
CA ARG A 80 -7.71 -7.02 -9.68
C ARG A 80 -7.08 -7.48 -11.00
N ASP A 81 -7.91 -7.98 -11.91
CA ASP A 81 -7.59 -8.52 -13.23
C ASP A 81 -7.41 -7.46 -14.32
N LEU A 82 -7.63 -6.19 -14.01
CA LEU A 82 -7.39 -5.08 -14.94
C LEU A 82 -5.89 -4.75 -14.99
N ASN A 83 -5.30 -4.73 -16.20
CA ASN A 83 -3.86 -4.48 -16.35
C ASN A 83 -3.42 -3.02 -16.07
N HIS A 84 -4.36 -2.08 -16.11
CA HIS A 84 -4.08 -0.65 -15.97
C HIS A 84 -4.62 -0.11 -14.65
N LEU A 85 -3.90 0.86 -14.08
CA LEU A 85 -4.40 1.67 -12.98
C LEU A 85 -5.46 2.65 -13.51
N CYS A 86 -6.67 2.57 -12.98
CA CYS A 86 -7.82 3.35 -13.40
C CYS A 86 -8.55 3.96 -12.19
N VAL A 87 -9.28 5.06 -12.41
CA VAL A 87 -10.20 5.62 -11.41
C VAL A 87 -11.59 5.00 -11.60
N ILE A 88 -12.19 4.50 -10.51
CA ILE A 88 -13.53 3.92 -10.57
C ILE A 88 -14.61 5.00 -10.65
N ASN A 89 -15.52 4.88 -11.63
CA ASN A 89 -16.65 5.79 -11.81
C ASN A 89 -17.82 5.48 -10.86
N ASN A 90 -18.82 6.35 -10.81
CA ASN A 90 -19.97 6.20 -9.89
C ASN A 90 -20.81 4.94 -10.18
N HIS A 91 -20.95 4.56 -11.44
CA HIS A 91 -21.65 3.34 -11.81
C HIS A 91 -20.95 2.09 -11.27
N GLY A 92 -19.62 2.00 -11.43
CA GLY A 92 -18.80 0.91 -10.91
C GLY A 92 -18.85 0.85 -9.39
N LYS A 93 -18.74 2.00 -8.70
CA LYS A 93 -18.90 2.06 -7.24
C LYS A 93 -20.24 1.51 -6.80
N ALA A 94 -21.33 1.90 -7.44
CA ALA A 94 -22.68 1.42 -7.09
C ALA A 94 -22.85 -0.08 -7.35
N LYS A 95 -22.31 -0.57 -8.48
CA LYS A 95 -22.45 -1.97 -8.92
C LYS A 95 -21.77 -2.97 -7.98
N TYR A 96 -20.61 -2.62 -7.45
CA TYR A 96 -19.77 -3.52 -6.65
C TYR A 96 -19.71 -3.14 -5.17
N ARG A 97 -20.65 -2.31 -4.70
CA ARG A 97 -20.74 -1.91 -3.29
C ARG A 97 -21.14 -3.12 -2.43
N ILE A 98 -20.50 -3.24 -1.26
CA ILE A 98 -20.92 -4.13 -0.15
C ILE A 98 -21.76 -3.32 0.82
#